data_AF-A0A3M5RQY8-F1
#
_entry.id   AF-A0A3M5RQY8-F1
#
_cell.length_a   1.000
_cell.length_b   1.000
_cell.length_c   1.000
_cell.angle_alpha   90.00
_cell.angle_beta   90.00
_cell.angle_gamma   90.00
#
_symmetry.space_group_name_H-M   'P 1'
#
loop_
_entity.id
_entity.type
_entity.pdbx_description
1 polymer ?
#
loop_
_entity_poly.entity_id
_entity_poly.type
_entity_poly.pdbx_seq_one_letter_code
_entity_poly.pdbx_strand_id
1 'polypeptide(L)'
;MALAAWRRGFAADLLVSVSGPLFLGGVRSEQKKQVIRLVHEQFCRELADSSVQTLPDRSLHLPRLLAEGGRPLVLISSYRLTRSKAPHWVMVTGCDSDFVYLHDPDIDHSLHRQAIDCQHMPVSHADFNRMSCFGADKLRAAVIVFAERVDDHAPV
;
A
#
# COMPACT_ATOMS: atom_id res chain seq x y z
N MET A 1 -2.37 4.97 6.22
CA MET A 1 -2.38 5.65 4.90
C MET A 1 -3.79 5.82 4.35
N ALA A 2 -4.64 4.78 4.28
CA ALA A 2 -6.03 4.93 3.81
C ALA A 2 -6.81 6.05 4.55
N LEU A 3 -6.79 6.03 5.89
CA LEU A 3 -7.35 7.11 6.71
C LEU A 3 -6.77 8.50 6.41
N ALA A 4 -5.50 8.57 6.02
CA ALA A 4 -4.84 9.82 5.69
C ALA A 4 -5.31 10.38 4.32
N ALA A 5 -5.57 9.51 3.34
CA ALA A 5 -6.18 9.86 2.07
C ALA A 5 -7.64 10.30 2.28
N TRP A 6 -8.39 9.53 3.05
CA TRP A 6 -9.76 9.85 3.43
C TRP A 6 -9.91 11.22 4.10
N ARG A 7 -9.07 11.52 5.11
CA ARG A 7 -9.02 12.84 5.76
C ARG A 7 -8.69 14.00 4.83
N ARG A 8 -8.09 13.72 3.67
CA ARG A 8 -7.74 14.72 2.65
C ARG A 8 -8.81 14.84 1.56
N GLY A 9 -9.95 14.17 1.70
CA GLY A 9 -11.08 14.25 0.76
C GLY A 9 -11.05 13.23 -0.37
N PHE A 10 -10.11 12.29 -0.37
CA PHE A 10 -10.06 11.23 -1.39
C PHE A 10 -10.92 10.03 -0.97
N ALA A 11 -11.58 9.38 -1.93
CA ALA A 11 -12.09 8.03 -1.72
C ALA A 11 -10.90 7.07 -1.65
N ALA A 12 -10.98 6.09 -0.74
CA ALA A 12 -9.90 5.15 -0.52
C ALA A 12 -10.41 3.76 -0.15
N ASP A 13 -9.80 2.75 -0.76
CA ASP A 13 -9.96 1.35 -0.39
C ASP A 13 -8.69 0.82 0.26
N LEU A 14 -8.85 -0.11 1.19
CA LEU A 14 -7.80 -0.74 1.96
C LEU A 14 -7.80 -2.25 1.71
N LEU A 15 -6.65 -2.81 1.35
CA LEU A 15 -6.42 -4.25 1.36
C LEU A 15 -5.37 -4.55 2.43
N VAL A 16 -5.70 -5.46 3.35
CA VAL A 16 -4.73 -6.05 4.29
C VAL A 16 -5.06 -7.52 4.46
N SER A 17 -4.15 -8.41 4.06
CA SER A 17 -4.42 -9.87 4.03
C SER A 17 -4.29 -10.57 5.38
N VAL A 18 -3.82 -9.88 6.41
CA VAL A 18 -3.56 -10.39 7.76
C VAL A 18 -4.31 -9.52 8.77
N SER A 19 -4.92 -10.16 9.77
CA SER A 19 -5.64 -9.47 10.83
C SER A 19 -4.73 -9.10 12.00
N GLY A 20 -5.07 -8.01 12.69
CA GLY A 20 -4.36 -7.55 13.87
C GLY A 20 -3.14 -6.66 13.58
N PRO A 21 -2.39 -6.28 14.63
CA PRO A 21 -1.27 -5.35 14.51
C PRO A 21 -0.11 -5.95 13.70
N LEU A 22 0.32 -5.23 12.68
CA LEU A 22 1.38 -5.66 11.77
C LEU A 22 2.77 -5.52 12.41
N PHE A 23 3.72 -6.32 11.92
CA PHE A 23 5.16 -6.22 12.23
C PHE A 23 5.60 -6.50 13.68
N LEU A 24 4.71 -6.98 14.56
CA LEU A 24 5.03 -7.27 15.95
C LEU A 24 6.19 -8.28 16.12
N GLY A 25 6.32 -9.25 15.22
CA GLY A 25 7.39 -10.26 15.25
C GLY A 25 8.80 -9.68 15.08
N GLY A 26 8.93 -8.49 14.47
CA GLY A 26 10.21 -7.79 14.31
C GLY A 26 10.63 -6.94 15.51
N VAL A 27 9.75 -6.78 16.51
CA VAL A 27 9.94 -5.85 17.63
C VAL A 27 10.33 -6.64 18.89
N ARG A 28 11.47 -6.30 19.49
CA ARG A 28 11.98 -7.02 20.68
C ARG A 28 11.50 -6.45 22.01
N SER A 29 11.21 -5.15 22.06
CA SER A 29 10.76 -4.48 23.29
C SER A 29 9.25 -4.64 23.46
N GLU A 30 8.82 -5.18 24.60
CA GLU A 30 7.40 -5.31 24.94
C GLU A 30 6.68 -3.95 24.99
N GLN A 31 7.35 -2.93 25.52
CA GLN A 31 6.81 -1.57 25.56
C GLN A 31 6.55 -1.03 24.13
N LYS A 32 7.46 -1.30 23.18
CA LYS A 32 7.23 -0.94 21.77
C LYS A 32 6.08 -1.73 21.15
N LYS A 33 5.93 -3.03 21.47
CA LYS A 33 4.79 -3.84 21.01
C LYS A 33 3.47 -3.30 21.54
N GLN A 34 3.41 -2.88 22.81
CA GLN A 34 2.21 -2.28 23.39
C GLN A 34 1.80 -1.00 22.64
N VAL A 35 2.75 -0.13 22.31
CA VAL A 35 2.48 1.07 21.51
C VAL A 35 1.92 0.70 20.13
N ILE A 36 2.51 -0.28 19.44
CA ILE A 36 2.02 -0.72 18.12
C ILE A 36 0.59 -1.26 18.21
N ARG A 37 0.27 -2.03 19.26
CA ARG A 37 -1.10 -2.54 19.50
C ARG A 37 -2.09 -1.40 19.71
N LEU A 38 -1.75 -0.44 20.56
CA LEU A 38 -2.60 0.72 20.86
C LEU A 38 -2.89 1.55 19.59
N VAL A 39 -1.85 1.85 18.81
CA VAL A 39 -1.98 2.59 17.55
C VAL A 39 -2.82 1.80 16.54
N HIS A 40 -2.62 0.49 16.45
CA HIS A 40 -3.43 -0.36 15.58
C HIS A 40 -4.91 -0.31 15.95
N GLU A 41 -5.24 -0.49 17.24
CA GLU A 41 -6.63 -0.42 17.71
C GLU A 41 -7.27 0.94 17.44
N GLN A 42 -6.50 2.02 17.59
CA GLN A 42 -6.96 3.36 17.23
C GLN A 42 -7.28 3.46 15.73
N PHE A 43 -6.41 2.97 14.84
CA PHE A 43 -6.70 2.95 13.41
C PHE A 43 -7.91 2.09 13.05
N CYS A 44 -8.13 0.96 13.74
CA CYS A 44 -9.32 0.15 13.53
C CYS A 44 -10.61 0.91 13.90
N ARG A 45 -10.61 1.65 15.00
CA ARG A 45 -11.75 2.51 15.39
C ARG A 45 -12.00 3.60 14.36
N GLU A 46 -10.94 4.33 13.98
CA GLU A 46 -11.05 5.39 12.96
C GLU A 46 -11.51 4.85 11.59
N LEU A 47 -11.13 3.62 11.23
CA LEU A 47 -11.60 2.98 9.99
C LEU A 47 -13.09 2.65 10.07
N ALA A 48 -13.57 2.16 11.22
CA ALA A 48 -14.99 1.85 11.43
C ALA A 48 -15.88 3.10 11.31
N ASP A 49 -15.36 4.26 11.68
CA ASP A 49 -16.05 5.56 11.59
C ASP A 49 -15.81 6.28 10.23
N SER A 50 -15.15 5.62 9.28
CA SER A 50 -14.84 6.19 7.96
C SER A 50 -15.59 5.49 6.83
N SER A 51 -15.58 6.06 5.62
CA SER A 51 -16.10 5.37 4.43
C SER A 51 -15.05 4.52 3.71
N VAL A 52 -13.89 4.29 4.32
CA VAL A 52 -12.83 3.49 3.70
C VAL A 52 -13.29 2.06 3.60
N GLN A 53 -13.38 1.51 2.39
CA GLN A 53 -13.79 0.12 2.22
C GLN A 53 -12.59 -0.81 2.41
N THR A 54 -12.81 -1.94 3.09
CA THR A 54 -11.80 -3.00 3.14
C THR A 54 -12.08 -4.03 2.06
N LEU A 55 -11.13 -4.22 1.15
CA LEU A 55 -11.27 -5.20 0.07
C LEU A 55 -11.25 -6.62 0.65
N PRO A 56 -12.23 -7.47 0.29
CA PRO A 56 -12.34 -8.83 0.84
C PRO A 56 -11.33 -9.80 0.22
N ASP A 57 -10.87 -9.53 -1.00
CA ASP A 57 -9.87 -10.35 -1.70
C ASP A 57 -8.46 -10.04 -1.19
N ARG A 58 -7.64 -11.09 -1.07
CA ARG A 58 -6.21 -10.98 -0.76
C ARG A 58 -5.38 -10.63 -2.00
N SER A 59 -5.96 -10.72 -3.19
CA SER A 59 -5.34 -10.37 -4.47
C SER A 59 -5.73 -8.97 -4.94
N LEU A 60 -4.77 -8.26 -5.54
CA LEU A 60 -5.02 -6.98 -6.21
C LEU A 60 -5.28 -7.23 -7.69
N HIS A 61 -6.52 -7.00 -8.14
CA HIS A 61 -6.83 -7.04 -9.56
C HIS A 61 -6.45 -5.71 -10.24
N LEU A 62 -5.14 -5.47 -10.42
CA LEU A 62 -4.58 -4.21 -10.88
C LEU A 62 -5.23 -3.65 -12.16
N PRO A 63 -5.47 -4.44 -13.23
CA PRO A 63 -6.09 -3.90 -14.45
C PRO A 63 -7.46 -3.27 -14.19
N ARG A 64 -8.25 -3.88 -13.30
CA ARG A 64 -9.58 -3.38 -12.94
C ARG A 64 -9.47 -2.10 -12.12
N LEU A 65 -8.65 -2.11 -11.07
CA LEU A 65 -8.46 -0.94 -10.19
C LEU A 65 -7.96 0.28 -10.97
N LEU A 66 -7.02 0.07 -11.89
CA LEU A 66 -6.50 1.15 -12.74
C LEU A 66 -7.55 1.66 -13.73
N ALA A 67 -8.36 0.77 -14.32
CA ALA A 67 -9.44 1.13 -15.22
C ALA A 67 -10.57 1.91 -14.52
N GLU A 68 -10.83 1.63 -13.25
CA GLU A 68 -11.78 2.36 -12.39
C GLU A 68 -11.21 3.71 -11.89
N GLY A 69 -10.02 4.12 -12.34
CA GLY A 69 -9.39 5.38 -11.97
C GLY A 69 -8.61 5.33 -10.64
N GLY A 70 -8.48 4.15 -10.04
CA GLY A 70 -7.72 3.95 -8.81
C GLY A 70 -6.22 4.13 -9.00
N ARG A 71 -5.57 4.57 -7.92
CA ARG A 71 -4.12 4.71 -7.79
C ARG A 71 -3.63 3.80 -6.65
N PRO A 72 -3.20 2.56 -6.96
CA PRO A 72 -2.76 1.62 -5.95
C PRO A 72 -1.39 2.00 -5.38
N LEU A 73 -1.33 2.21 -4.07
CA LEU A 73 -0.13 2.20 -3.25
C LEU A 73 0.03 0.80 -2.66
N VAL A 74 1.11 0.10 -2.99
CA VAL A 74 1.31 -1.31 -2.63
C VAL A 74 2.54 -1.45 -1.76
N LEU A 75 2.38 -2.20 -0.67
CA LEU A 75 3.50 -2.55 0.19
C LEU A 75 4.29 -3.68 -0.46
N ILE A 76 5.57 -3.44 -0.71
CA ILE A 76 6.50 -4.41 -1.26
C ILE A 76 7.66 -4.68 -0.30
N SER A 77 8.24 -5.86 -0.42
CA SER A 77 9.58 -6.16 0.07
C SER A 77 10.59 -5.67 -0.97
N SER A 78 11.27 -4.56 -0.67
CA SER A 78 12.29 -3.98 -1.55
C SER A 78 13.66 -4.65 -1.39
N TYR A 79 13.76 -5.85 -0.78
CA TYR A 79 15.05 -6.49 -0.50
C TYR A 79 15.95 -6.64 -1.75
N ARG A 80 15.36 -6.86 -2.93
CA ARG A 80 16.07 -6.92 -4.21
C ARG A 80 16.49 -5.54 -4.76
N LEU A 81 15.79 -4.48 -4.37
CA LEU A 81 15.97 -3.11 -4.85
C LEU A 81 16.89 -2.26 -3.95
N THR A 82 16.78 -2.42 -2.62
CA THR A 82 17.42 -1.56 -1.62
C THR A 82 18.31 -2.31 -0.64
N ARG A 83 18.40 -3.65 -0.73
CA ARG A 83 19.09 -4.54 0.23
C ARG A 83 18.64 -4.39 1.69
N SER A 84 17.60 -3.61 1.95
CA SER A 84 16.96 -3.46 3.26
C SER A 84 15.77 -4.42 3.38
N LYS A 85 15.56 -4.96 4.58
CA LYS A 85 14.39 -5.80 4.91
C LYS A 85 13.19 -4.96 5.37
N ALA A 86 13.26 -3.64 5.26
CA ALA A 86 12.18 -2.76 5.63
C ALA A 86 11.01 -2.87 4.63
N PRO A 87 9.76 -2.82 5.09
CA PRO A 87 8.61 -2.70 4.20
C PRO A 87 8.67 -1.37 3.45
N HIS A 88 8.40 -1.39 2.14
CA HIS A 88 8.48 -0.22 1.27
C HIS A 88 7.18 0.01 0.50
N TRP A 89 6.75 1.26 0.32
CA TRP A 89 5.53 1.59 -0.41
C TRP A 89 5.87 2.12 -1.79
N VAL A 90 5.30 1.49 -2.82
CA VAL A 90 5.42 1.92 -4.22
C VAL A 90 4.05 2.21 -4.80
N MET A 91 3.99 3.07 -5.82
CA MET A 91 2.77 3.31 -6.59
C MET A 91 2.74 2.42 -7.83
N VAL A 92 1.61 1.80 -8.13
CA VAL A 92 1.38 1.16 -9.43
C VAL A 92 0.85 2.22 -10.39
N THR A 93 1.59 2.47 -11.47
CA THR A 93 1.23 3.48 -12.48
C THR A 93 0.61 2.88 -13.73
N GLY A 94 0.75 1.57 -13.94
CA GLY A 94 0.19 0.86 -15.09
C GLY A 94 0.30 -0.66 -14.94
N CYS A 95 -0.41 -1.39 -15.79
CA CYS A 95 -0.37 -2.85 -15.86
C CYS A 95 -0.83 -3.29 -17.26
N ASP A 96 -0.05 -4.16 -17.91
CA ASP A 96 -0.43 -4.83 -19.16
C ASP A 96 -0.26 -6.36 -19.03
N SER A 97 -0.26 -7.09 -20.15
CA SER A 97 -0.11 -8.55 -20.15
C SER A 97 1.26 -9.02 -19.66
N ASP A 98 2.29 -8.21 -19.84
CA ASP A 98 3.69 -8.60 -19.66
C ASP A 98 4.24 -8.04 -18.34
N PHE A 99 3.83 -6.82 -17.99
CA PHE A 99 4.42 -6.05 -16.89
C PHE A 99 3.42 -5.34 -15.99
N VAL A 100 3.86 -5.14 -14.75
CA VAL A 100 3.32 -4.14 -13.82
C VAL A 100 4.32 -3.00 -13.77
N TYR A 101 3.85 -1.77 -13.91
CA TYR A 101 4.68 -0.57 -13.89
C TYR A 101 4.62 0.08 -12.52
N LEU A 102 5.79 0.28 -11.90
CA LEU A 102 5.93 0.82 -10.56
C LEU A 102 6.57 2.20 -10.59
N HIS A 103 6.13 3.07 -9.70
CA HIS A 103 6.85 4.28 -9.33
C HIS A 103 7.30 4.17 -7.87
N ASP A 104 8.60 4.33 -7.67
CA ASP A 104 9.22 4.31 -6.35
C ASP A 104 9.51 5.76 -5.91
N PRO A 105 8.90 6.26 -4.82
CA PRO A 105 9.16 7.62 -4.33
C PRO A 105 10.56 7.77 -3.71
N ASP A 106 11.21 6.68 -3.33
CA ASP A 106 12.57 6.72 -2.77
C ASP A 106 13.59 6.77 -3.91
N ILE A 107 14.03 7.98 -4.24
CA ILE A 107 15.20 8.21 -5.09
C ILE A 107 16.43 7.90 -4.24
N ASP A 108 16.97 6.68 -4.36
CA ASP A 108 18.23 6.35 -3.71
C ASP A 108 19.39 7.12 -4.38
N HIS A 109 19.66 8.32 -3.86
CA HIS A 109 20.74 9.20 -4.32
C HIS A 109 22.13 8.53 -4.21
N SER A 110 22.27 7.46 -3.42
CA SER A 110 23.54 6.75 -3.27
C SER A 110 23.90 5.85 -4.47
N LEU A 111 22.90 5.47 -5.28
CA LEU A 111 23.06 4.57 -6.43
C LEU A 111 23.16 5.30 -7.79
N HIS A 112 23.30 6.63 -7.79
CA HIS A 112 23.26 7.45 -9.02
C HIS A 112 21.96 7.25 -9.84
N ARG A 113 20.86 6.82 -9.21
CA ARG A 113 19.56 6.72 -9.88
C ARG A 113 19.02 8.13 -10.11
N GLN A 114 18.72 8.44 -11.36
CA GLN A 114 18.05 9.69 -11.71
C GLN A 114 16.55 9.56 -11.40
N ALA A 115 15.87 10.68 -11.15
CA ALA A 115 14.43 10.67 -10.88
C ALA A 115 13.59 9.99 -11.98
N ILE A 116 14.12 9.95 -13.22
CA ILE A 116 13.52 9.26 -14.36
C ILE A 116 13.65 7.72 -14.26
N ASP A 117 14.68 7.21 -13.60
CA ASP A 117 14.92 5.77 -13.45
C ASP A 117 13.95 5.12 -12.43
N CYS A 118 13.32 5.92 -11.58
CA CYS A 118 12.35 5.48 -10.57
C CYS A 118 10.89 5.64 -11.04
N GLN A 119 10.66 6.09 -12.29
CA GLN A 119 9.34 6.25 -12.88
C GLN A 119 9.06 5.12 -13.86
N HIS A 120 7.90 4.47 -13.71
CA HIS A 120 7.44 3.41 -14.61
C HIS A 120 8.42 2.22 -14.74
N MET A 121 9.03 1.80 -13.63
CA MET A 121 9.88 0.61 -13.61
C MET A 121 9.04 -0.63 -13.94
N PRO A 122 9.31 -1.33 -15.06
CA PRO A 122 8.58 -2.55 -15.41
C PRO A 122 9.07 -3.68 -14.52
N VAL A 123 8.12 -4.40 -13.91
CA VAL A 123 8.38 -5.66 -13.22
C VAL A 123 7.47 -6.74 -13.78
N SER A 124 7.98 -7.96 -13.91
CA SER A 124 7.14 -9.08 -14.33
C SER A 124 6.01 -9.32 -13.32
N HIS A 125 4.86 -9.82 -13.78
CA HIS A 125 3.76 -10.23 -12.88
C HIS A 125 4.23 -11.17 -11.77
N ALA A 126 5.15 -12.09 -12.09
CA ALA A 126 5.71 -13.04 -11.13
C ALA A 126 6.64 -12.38 -10.10
N ASP A 127 7.43 -11.38 -10.49
CA ASP A 127 8.23 -10.58 -9.56
C ASP A 127 7.33 -9.71 -8.68
N PHE A 128 6.36 -9.00 -9.26
CA PHE A 128 5.40 -8.19 -8.51
C PHE A 128 4.66 -9.02 -7.46
N ASN A 129 4.15 -10.19 -7.82
CA ASN A 129 3.45 -11.08 -6.90
C ASN A 129 4.33 -11.56 -5.75
N ARG A 130 5.63 -11.80 -6.00
CA ARG A 130 6.58 -12.15 -4.93
C ARG A 130 6.93 -10.96 -4.05
N MET A 131 7.17 -9.80 -4.65
CA MET A 131 7.58 -8.58 -3.95
C MET A 131 6.46 -8.01 -3.09
N SER A 132 5.21 -8.07 -3.53
CA SER A 132 4.02 -7.60 -2.79
C SER A 132 3.62 -8.51 -1.62
N CYS A 133 4.40 -9.56 -1.33
CA CYS A 133 4.19 -10.49 -0.24
C CYS A 133 5.33 -10.33 0.79
N PHE A 134 5.00 -9.82 1.98
CA PHE A 134 5.97 -9.43 3.00
C PHE A 134 5.98 -10.39 4.21
N GLY A 135 7.19 -10.74 4.66
CA GLY A 135 7.40 -11.46 5.91
C GLY A 135 6.92 -12.92 5.93
N ALA A 136 7.06 -13.57 7.09
CA ALA A 136 6.67 -14.97 7.29
C ALA A 136 5.14 -15.17 7.17
N ASP A 137 4.37 -14.16 7.57
CA ASP A 137 2.90 -14.19 7.55
C ASP A 137 2.31 -13.97 6.15
N LYS A 138 3.16 -13.82 5.12
CA LYS A 138 2.76 -13.54 3.73
C LYS A 138 1.80 -12.35 3.65
N LEU A 139 2.13 -11.28 4.35
CA LEU A 139 1.36 -10.04 4.39
C LEU A 139 1.31 -9.40 3.01
N ARG A 140 0.10 -9.09 2.55
CA ARG A 140 -0.17 -8.19 1.44
C ARG A 140 -0.92 -7.00 1.98
N ALA A 141 -0.47 -5.79 1.65
CA ALA A 141 -1.12 -4.56 2.05
C ALA A 141 -1.14 -3.56 0.89
N ALA A 142 -2.27 -2.92 0.69
CA ALA A 142 -2.43 -1.90 -0.33
C ALA A 142 -3.45 -0.84 0.08
N VAL A 143 -3.28 0.37 -0.44
CA VAL A 143 -4.26 1.45 -0.36
C VAL A 143 -4.53 1.94 -1.77
N ILE A 144 -5.77 1.89 -2.21
CA ILE A 144 -6.17 2.39 -3.52
C ILE A 144 -6.81 3.75 -3.30
N VAL A 145 -6.27 4.78 -3.93
CA VAL A 145 -6.78 6.15 -3.82
C VAL A 145 -7.50 6.55 -5.11
N PHE A 146 -8.64 7.21 -4.99
CA PHE A 146 -9.43 7.73 -6.11
C PHE A 146 -9.60 9.24 -5.98
N ALA A 147 -9.76 9.94 -7.11
CA ALA A 147 -9.70 11.41 -7.19
C ALA A 147 -10.80 12.14 -6.39
N GLU A 148 -11.98 11.55 -6.19
CA GLU A 148 -13.06 12.19 -5.45
C GLU A 148 -13.79 11.22 -4.52
N ARG A 149 -14.13 11.69 -3.32
CA ARG A 149 -15.33 11.23 -2.62
C ARG A 149 -16.51 12.00 -3.21
N VAL A 150 -17.45 11.31 -3.84
CA VAL A 150 -18.77 11.90 -4.10
C VAL A 150 -19.47 11.99 -2.73
N ASP A 151 -19.29 13.12 -2.05
CA ASP A 151 -20.09 13.44 -0.88
C ASP A 151 -21.48 13.87 -1.37
N ASP A 152 -22.49 13.04 -1.09
CA ASP A 152 -23.91 13.25 -1.45
C ASP A 152 -24.58 14.37 -0.61
N HIS A 153 -23.82 15.34 -0.13
CA HIS A 153 -24.26 16.47 0.70
C HIS A 153 -23.72 17.79 0.13
N ALA A 154 -24.19 18.17 -1.04
CA ALA A 154 -24.27 19.59 -1.39
C ALA A 154 -25.48 20.19 -0.66
N PRO A 155 -25.34 21.28 0.12
CA PRO A 155 -26.51 22.00 0.60
C PRO A 155 -27.19 22.66 -0.61
N VAL A 156 -28.52 22.50 -0.67
CA VAL A 156 -29.44 23.21 -1.56
C VAL A 156 -29.37 24.71 -1.30
#